data_AF-A0A4V3FRM5-F1
#
_entry.id   AF-A0A4V3FRM5-F1
#
_cell.length_a   1.000
_cell.length_b   1.000
_cell.length_c   1.000
_cell.angle_alpha   90.00
_cell.angle_beta   90.00
_cell.angle_gamma   90.00
#
_symmetry.space_group_name_H-M   'P 1'
#
loop_
_entity.id
_entity.type
_entity.pdbx_description
1 polymer ?
#
loop_
_entity_poly.entity_id
_entity_poly.type
_entity_poly.pdbx_seq_one_letter_code
_entity_poly.pdbx_strand_id
1 'polypeptide(L)'
;MATDHNPRPMSRAWQRHRAARTVACQAHDAEDLALLLDMLGLTASEGRVSPEVSTPEPPVPEPRTPPPTLDPMSACRLSNLLRDGKAGQAGRPASPG
;
A
#
# COMPACT_ATOMS: atom_id res chain seq x y z
N MET A 1 28.42 9.72 -24.09
CA MET A 1 28.31 8.80 -22.94
C MET A 1 27.00 8.03 -23.11
N ALA A 2 27.01 6.94 -23.89
CA ALA A 2 25.84 6.09 -24.04
C ALA A 2 25.77 5.21 -22.79
N THR A 3 24.79 5.44 -21.93
CA THR A 3 24.44 4.48 -20.89
C THR A 3 23.94 3.23 -21.58
N ASP A 4 24.79 2.20 -21.59
CA ASP A 4 24.44 0.83 -21.96
C ASP A 4 23.40 0.33 -20.94
N HIS A 5 22.15 0.72 -21.17
CA HIS A 5 21.02 0.25 -20.39
C HIS A 5 20.67 -1.12 -20.96
N ASN A 6 21.45 -2.13 -20.62
CA ASN A 6 21.18 -3.51 -20.93
C ASN A 6 20.05 -3.98 -19.98
N PRO A 7 18.78 -4.04 -20.44
CA PRO A 7 17.72 -4.50 -19.57
C PRO A 7 18.01 -5.97 -19.27
N ARG A 8 18.17 -6.31 -17.98
CA ARG A 8 18.33 -7.71 -17.57
C ARG A 8 17.23 -8.54 -18.25
N PRO A 9 17.54 -9.68 -18.89
CA PRO A 9 16.54 -10.47 -19.58
C PRO A 9 15.52 -10.97 -18.55
N MET A 10 14.35 -10.35 -18.53
CA MET A 10 13.23 -10.74 -17.68
C MET A 10 12.49 -11.89 -18.35
N SER A 11 12.17 -12.93 -17.57
CA SER A 11 11.42 -14.06 -18.08
C SER A 11 10.04 -13.61 -18.57
N ARG A 12 9.53 -14.26 -19.62
CA ARG A 12 8.19 -13.97 -20.17
C ARG A 12 7.09 -14.10 -19.11
N ALA A 13 7.22 -15.05 -18.19
CA ALA A 13 6.30 -15.23 -17.06
C ALA A 13 6.29 -14.00 -16.14
N TRP A 14 7.47 -13.45 -15.83
CA TRP A 14 7.58 -12.22 -15.03
C TRP A 14 7.02 -11.00 -15.73
N GLN A 15 7.23 -10.87 -17.03
CA GLN A 15 6.66 -9.77 -17.81
C GLN A 15 5.12 -9.82 -17.78
N ARG A 16 4.54 -11.01 -17.97
CA ARG A 16 3.08 -11.21 -17.94
C ARG A 16 2.50 -10.98 -16.54
N HIS A 17 3.18 -11.45 -15.49
CA HIS A 17 2.80 -11.17 -14.11
C HIS A 17 2.76 -9.66 -13.83
N ARG A 18 3.83 -8.94 -14.18
CA ARG A 18 3.91 -7.49 -13.96
C ARG A 18 2.87 -6.75 -14.76
N ALA A 19 2.61 -7.15 -16.01
CA ALA A 19 1.56 -6.56 -16.84
C ALA A 19 0.18 -6.75 -16.21
N ALA A 20 -0.18 -7.98 -15.82
CA ALA A 20 -1.47 -8.27 -15.19
C ALA A 20 -1.67 -7.49 -13.88
N ARG A 21 -0.63 -7.37 -13.03
CA ARG A 21 -0.72 -6.54 -11.80
C ARG A 21 -0.86 -5.06 -12.09
N THR A 22 -0.14 -4.55 -13.10
CA THR A 22 -0.23 -3.13 -13.47
C THR A 22 -1.63 -2.79 -13.94
N VAL A 23 -2.21 -3.63 -14.79
CA VAL A 23 -3.59 -3.47 -15.28
C VAL A 23 -4.59 -3.53 -14.13
N ALA A 24 -4.46 -4.50 -13.22
CA ALA A 24 -5.32 -4.60 -12.04
C ALA A 24 -5.29 -3.35 -11.15
N CYS A 25 -4.15 -2.66 -11.04
CA CYS A 25 -4.06 -1.41 -10.28
C CYS A 25 -4.69 -0.20 -10.98
N GLN A 26 -4.89 -0.27 -12.31
CA GLN A 26 -5.42 0.85 -13.11
C GLN A 26 -6.89 0.67 -13.49
N ALA A 27 -7.42 -0.55 -13.41
CA ALA A 27 -8.82 -0.84 -13.69
C ALA A 27 -9.74 -0.17 -12.66
N HIS A 28 -10.88 0.34 -13.13
CA HIS A 28 -11.86 1.01 -12.25
C HIS A 28 -12.75 0.00 -11.52
N ASP A 29 -13.10 -1.10 -12.19
CA ASP A 29 -13.94 -2.17 -11.66
C ASP A 29 -13.54 -3.55 -12.23
N ALA A 30 -14.34 -4.57 -11.88
CA ALA A 30 -14.06 -5.95 -12.26
C ALA A 30 -14.34 -6.23 -13.74
N GLU A 31 -15.36 -5.58 -14.33
CA GLU A 31 -15.66 -5.71 -15.76
C GLU A 31 -14.57 -5.06 -16.62
N ASP A 32 -14.14 -3.85 -16.26
CA ASP A 32 -13.05 -3.11 -16.90
C ASP A 32 -11.74 -3.91 -16.83
N LEU A 33 -11.44 -4.49 -15.65
CA LEU A 33 -10.28 -5.37 -15.50
C LEU A 33 -10.35 -6.58 -16.43
N ALA A 34 -11.50 -7.25 -16.51
CA ALA A 34 -11.67 -8.42 -17.38
C ALA A 34 -11.46 -8.06 -18.86
N LEU A 35 -12.00 -6.93 -19.30
CA LEU A 35 -11.84 -6.42 -20.66
C LEU A 35 -10.39 -6.05 -20.99
N LEU A 36 -9.69 -5.36 -20.07
CA LEU A 36 -8.29 -4.99 -20.25
C LEU A 36 -7.37 -6.23 -20.29
N LEU A 37 -7.63 -7.25 -19.46
CA LEU A 37 -6.87 -8.50 -19.49
C LEU A 37 -7.09 -9.26 -20.81
N ASP A 38 -8.32 -9.32 -21.30
CA ASP A 38 -8.66 -10.00 -22.55
C ASP A 38 -7.99 -9.34 -23.77
N MET A 39 -8.05 -8.00 -23.87
CA MET A 39 -7.37 -7.25 -24.94
C MET A 39 -5.86 -7.48 -24.99
N LEU A 40 -5.24 -7.72 -23.83
CA LEU A 40 -3.80 -7.97 -23.72
C LEU A 40 -3.43 -9.46 -23.83
N GLY A 41 -4.41 -10.36 -24.00
CA GLY A 41 -4.21 -11.80 -23.97
C GLY A 41 -3.60 -12.29 -22.66
N LEU A 42 -4.00 -11.65 -21.54
CA LEU A 42 -3.59 -11.97 -20.19
C LEU A 42 -4.74 -12.68 -19.45
N THR A 43 -4.40 -13.43 -18.41
CA THR A 43 -5.39 -14.07 -17.53
C THR A 43 -5.25 -13.54 -16.11
N ALA A 44 -6.35 -13.55 -15.35
CA ALA A 44 -6.34 -13.14 -13.94
C ALA A 44 -5.36 -13.97 -13.09
N SER A 45 -5.11 -15.23 -13.46
CA SER A 45 -4.16 -16.12 -12.78
C SER A 45 -2.71 -15.62 -12.88
N GLU A 46 -2.35 -14.91 -13.95
CA GLU A 46 -0.99 -14.40 -14.15
C GLU A 46 -0.64 -13.28 -13.18
N GLY A 47 -1.63 -12.51 -12.72
CA GLY A 47 -1.44 -11.52 -11.67
C GLY A 47 -1.21 -12.13 -10.27
N ARG A 48 -1.56 -13.40 -10.06
CA ARG A 48 -1.49 -14.09 -8.76
C ARG A 48 -0.15 -14.76 -8.49
N VAL A 49 0.51 -15.26 -9.53
CA VAL A 49 1.76 -16.03 -9.38
C VAL A 49 2.94 -15.08 -9.46
N SER A 50 3.58 -14.81 -8.32
CA SER A 50 4.94 -14.28 -8.36
C SER A 50 5.83 -15.38 -8.97
N PRO A 51 6.42 -15.19 -10.16
CA PRO A 51 7.28 -16.21 -10.73
C PRO A 51 8.48 -16.36 -9.80
N GLU A 52 8.60 -17.53 -9.17
CA GLU A 52 9.69 -17.93 -8.28
C GLU A 52 9.79 -17.13 -6.97
N VAL A 53 8.83 -17.31 -6.06
CA VAL A 53 9.12 -17.33 -4.61
C VAL A 53 8.40 -18.52 -3.99
N SER A 54 9.03 -19.70 -4.08
CA SER A 54 8.80 -20.78 -3.12
C SER A 54 9.32 -20.31 -1.76
N THR A 55 8.57 -19.47 -1.05
CA THR A 55 8.83 -19.22 0.36
C THR A 55 8.50 -20.50 1.13
N PRO A 56 9.45 -21.08 1.90
CA PRO A 56 9.15 -22.23 2.76
C PRO A 56 8.00 -21.88 3.71
N GLU A 57 7.18 -22.89 3.99
CA GLU A 57 6.02 -22.86 4.88
C GLU A 57 6.24 -21.95 6.11
N PRO A 58 5.34 -20.98 6.38
CA PRO A 58 5.48 -20.15 7.57
C PRO A 58 5.35 -21.01 8.83
N PRO A 59 6.26 -20.89 9.82
CA PRO A 59 6.12 -21.64 11.07
C PRO A 59 4.79 -21.29 11.74
N VAL A 60 4.09 -22.33 12.18
CA VAL A 60 2.79 -22.29 12.86
C VAL A 60 2.79 -21.16 13.91
N PRO A 61 1.83 -20.21 13.87
CA PRO A 61 1.80 -19.12 14.82
C PRO A 61 1.52 -19.64 16.23
N GLU A 62 2.47 -19.48 17.14
CA GLU A 62 2.25 -19.68 18.57
C GLU A 62 1.14 -18.72 19.08
N PRO A 63 0.31 -19.14 20.05
CA PRO A 63 -0.79 -18.34 20.57
C PRO A 63 -0.27 -17.03 21.17
N ARG A 64 -0.62 -15.91 20.52
CA ARG A 64 -0.29 -14.56 20.98
C ARG A 64 -1.05 -14.26 22.27
N THR A 65 -0.33 -13.87 23.32
CA THR A 65 -0.88 -13.22 24.52
C THR A 65 -1.78 -12.03 24.14
N PRO A 66 -2.92 -11.82 24.82
CA PRO A 66 -3.83 -10.72 24.50
C PRO A 66 -3.18 -9.36 24.72
N PRO A 67 -3.52 -8.34 23.91
CA PRO A 67 -2.99 -6.99 24.06
C PRO A 67 -3.39 -6.37 25.41
N PRO A 68 -2.57 -5.48 25.99
CA PRO A 68 -2.93 -4.82 27.24
C PRO A 68 -4.21 -3.99 27.03
N THR A 69 -5.23 -4.30 27.81
CA THR A 69 -6.50 -3.57 27.84
C THR A 69 -6.22 -2.13 28.28
N LEU A 70 -6.26 -1.19 27.34
CA LEU A 70 -6.19 0.23 27.65
C LEU A 70 -7.47 0.63 28.38
N ASP A 71 -7.33 1.09 29.63
CA ASP A 71 -8.45 1.49 30.47
C ASP A 71 -9.21 2.70 29.87
N PRO A 72 -10.56 2.66 29.81
CA PRO A 72 -11.36 3.67 29.13
C PRO A 72 -11.21 5.09 29.70
N MET A 73 -10.83 5.27 30.97
CA MET A 73 -10.59 6.62 31.51
C MET A 73 -9.35 7.30 30.91
N SER A 74 -8.39 6.50 30.42
CA SER A 74 -7.16 7.00 29.80
C SER A 74 -7.44 7.64 28.43
N ALA A 75 -8.38 7.07 27.68
CA ALA A 75 -8.81 7.60 26.37
C ALA A 75 -9.55 8.95 26.49
N CYS A 76 -10.36 9.13 27.54
CA CYS A 76 -11.06 10.38 27.79
C CYS A 76 -10.10 11.53 28.15
N ARG A 77 -9.08 11.27 28.96
CA ARG A 77 -8.08 12.30 29.34
C ARG A 77 -7.32 12.84 28.13
N LEU A 78 -6.94 11.96 27.19
CA LEU A 78 -6.19 12.34 25.99
C LEU A 78 -7.04 13.15 25.01
N SER A 79 -8.34 12.83 24.93
CA SER A 79 -9.29 13.56 24.09
C SER A 79 -9.54 15.00 24.58
N ASN A 80 -9.53 15.24 25.89
CA ASN A 80 -9.69 16.57 26.45
C ASN A 80 -8.44 17.44 26.22
N LEU A 81 -7.24 16.89 26.39
CA LEU A 81 -5.98 17.59 26.12
C LEU A 81 -5.85 18.09 24.68
N LEU A 82 -6.30 17.32 23.69
CA LEU A 82 -6.31 17.76 22.29
C LEU A 82 -7.35 18.86 22.02
N ARG A 83 -8.48 18.83 22.74
CA ARG A 83 -9.57 19.77 22.54
C ARG A 83 -9.27 21.13 23.19
N ASP A 84 -8.55 21.13 24.31
CA ASP A 84 -8.13 22.34 25.04
C ASP A 84 -6.87 23.02 24.46
N GLY A 85 -6.15 22.36 23.55
CA GLY A 85 -4.92 22.89 22.92
C GLY A 85 -5.12 24.05 21.92
N LYS A 86 -6.32 24.64 21.79
CA LYS A 86 -6.64 25.70 20.82
C LYS A 86 -6.95 27.05 21.48
N ALA A 87 -6.01 27.58 22.26
CA ALA A 87 -6.03 28.98 22.69
C ALA A 87 -4.61 29.54 22.78
N GLY A 88 -4.11 30.03 21.65
CA GLY A 88 -2.83 30.72 21.53
C GLY A 88 -2.84 31.70 20.37
N GLN A 89 -3.89 32.53 20.28
CA GLN A 89 -3.88 33.73 19.45
C GLN A 89 -3.79 34.95 20.38
N ALA A 90 -2.63 35.58 20.43
CA ALA A 90 -2.43 36.95 20.90
C ALA A 90 -1.30 37.52 20.04
N GLY A 91 -1.60 38.28 18.99
CA GLY A 91 -1.61 39.75 19.05
C GLY A 91 -0.33 40.25 18.36
N ARG A 92 -0.40 40.65 17.07
CA ARG A 92 -0.34 42.03 16.54
C ARG A 92 0.93 42.82 16.95
N PRO A 93 1.47 43.78 16.16
CA PRO A 93 0.84 44.46 15.02
C PRO A 93 1.73 44.59 13.76
N ALA A 94 1.09 45.09 12.72
CA ALA A 94 1.69 45.60 11.50
C ALA A 94 2.55 46.86 11.74
N SER A 95 3.30 47.21 10.69
CA SER A 95 3.70 48.56 10.22
C SER A 95 5.23 48.74 10.10
N PRO A 96 5.71 49.80 9.42
CA PRO A 96 6.17 49.75 8.02
C PRO A 96 7.57 50.38 7.87
N GLY A 97 8.14 50.38 6.66
CA GLY A 97 9.35 51.14 6.34
C GLY A 97 10.27 50.40 5.40
#